data_AF-A0A2G4FTJ4-F1
#
_entry.id   AF-A0A2G4FTJ4-F1
#
_cell.length_a   1.000
_cell.length_b   1.000
_cell.length_c   1.000
_cell.angle_alpha   90.00
_cell.angle_beta   90.00
_cell.angle_gamma   90.00
#
_symmetry.space_group_name_H-M   'P 1'
#
loop_
_entity.id
_entity.type
_entity.pdbx_description
1 polymer ?
#
loop_
_entity_poly.entity_id
_entity_poly.type
_entity_poly.pdbx_seq_one_letter_code
_entity_poly.pdbx_strand_id
1 'polypeptide(L)'
;MEVLGTPSRAVIANAMIDPDLGRFRLTRAEPHRYAFKTPSLRNGALTAPYMHNGVYRTLEAVVDFYNRGGGAGIGIQLDHQTLPPDPLRLTATEQRDLVAFMRALTDTTGTQRR
;
A
#
# COMPACT_ATOMS: atom_id res chain seq x y z
N MET A 1 12.70 1.46 3.21
CA MET A 1 11.57 1.44 4.15
C MET A 1 10.73 2.62 3.74
N GLU A 2 9.43 2.46 3.65
CA GLU A 2 8.55 3.46 3.09
C GLU A 2 7.60 4.00 4.14
N VAL A 3 7.39 5.31 4.12
CA VAL A 3 6.33 5.97 4.87
C VAL A 3 5.26 6.31 3.84
N LEU A 4 4.20 5.51 3.80
CA LEU A 4 3.13 5.69 2.81
C LEU A 4 1.89 6.36 3.40
N GLY A 5 1.78 6.42 4.73
CA GLY A 5 0.57 6.93 5.40
C GLY A 5 -0.61 5.98 5.31
N THR A 6 -0.37 4.68 5.53
CA THR A 6 -1.45 3.68 5.56
C THR A 6 -2.51 4.06 6.60
N PRO A 7 -3.79 4.15 6.22
CA PRO A 7 -4.83 4.54 7.15
C PRO A 7 -5.21 3.38 8.08
N SER A 8 -5.73 3.73 9.25
CA SER A 8 -6.29 2.77 10.23
C SER A 8 -7.59 2.11 9.76
N ARG A 9 -8.28 2.72 8.79
CA ARG A 9 -9.52 2.20 8.17
C ARG A 9 -9.49 2.45 6.66
N ALA A 10 -10.20 1.63 5.89
CA ALA A 10 -10.29 1.78 4.44
C ALA A 10 -11.24 2.92 4.04
N VAL A 11 -10.84 4.16 4.34
CA VAL A 11 -11.59 5.39 4.05
C VAL A 11 -10.68 6.40 3.34
N ILE A 12 -11.27 7.21 2.46
CA ILE A 12 -10.58 8.25 1.69
C ILE A 12 -10.83 9.67 2.20
N ALA A 13 -11.80 9.84 3.11
CA ALA A 13 -12.15 11.11 3.71
C ALA A 13 -11.99 11.02 5.23
N ASN A 14 -11.44 12.06 5.85
CA ASN A 14 -11.11 12.09 7.28
C ASN A 14 -10.27 10.86 7.70
N ALA A 15 -9.35 10.44 6.82
CA ALA A 15 -8.50 9.30 7.08
C ALA A 15 -7.56 9.60 8.24
N MET A 16 -7.44 8.65 9.16
CA MET A 16 -6.49 8.70 10.26
C MET A 16 -5.42 7.66 10.02
N ILE A 17 -4.16 8.05 10.18
CA ILE A 17 -3.02 7.13 10.08
C ILE A 17 -3.15 5.98 11.06
N ASP A 18 -2.67 4.80 10.66
CA ASP A 18 -2.46 3.68 11.55
C ASP A 18 -1.49 4.06 12.70
N PRO A 19 -1.78 3.71 13.97
CA PRO A 19 -0.96 4.15 15.10
C PRO A 19 0.36 3.38 15.24
N ASP A 20 0.61 2.32 14.46
CA ASP A 20 1.88 1.61 14.51
C ASP A 20 3.01 2.47 13.95
N LEU A 21 3.95 2.84 14.83
CA LEU A 21 5.11 3.67 14.50
C LEU A 21 6.12 2.94 13.60
N GLY A 22 5.96 1.64 13.36
CA GLY A 22 6.82 0.87 12.47
C GLY A 22 8.28 0.88 12.90
N ARG A 23 9.19 1.15 11.95
CA ARG A 23 10.65 1.14 12.17
C ARG A 23 11.12 2.07 13.30
N PHE A 24 10.41 3.17 13.53
CA PHE A 24 10.73 4.13 14.59
C PHE A 24 10.80 3.49 15.98
N ARG A 25 10.02 2.44 16.26
CA ARG A 25 10.08 1.73 17.55
C ARG A 25 11.49 1.22 17.88
N LEU A 26 12.28 0.90 16.85
CA LEU A 26 13.65 0.42 16.97
C LEU A 26 14.67 1.55 16.85
N THR A 27 14.49 2.47 15.91
CA THR A 27 15.53 3.44 15.55
C THR A 27 15.41 4.78 16.25
N ARG A 28 14.22 5.16 16.72
CA ARG A 28 13.89 6.49 17.27
C ARG A 28 14.20 7.71 16.39
N ALA A 29 14.68 7.50 15.16
CA ALA A 29 14.88 8.54 14.16
C ALA A 29 13.56 8.95 13.50
N GLU A 30 13.22 10.24 13.54
CA GLU A 30 11.96 10.79 13.02
C GLU A 30 11.62 10.39 11.57
N PRO A 31 12.57 10.36 10.60
CA PRO A 31 12.28 9.89 9.24
C PRO A 31 11.78 8.44 9.15
N HIS A 32 11.92 7.64 10.21
CA HIS A 32 11.43 6.26 10.26
C HIS A 32 10.05 6.12 10.92
N ARG A 33 9.44 7.22 11.37
CA ARG A 33 8.10 7.21 11.96
C ARG A 33 7.08 6.78 10.91
N TYR A 34 6.33 5.73 11.22
CA TYR A 34 5.39 5.05 10.30
C TYR A 34 6.06 4.38 9.09
N ALA A 35 7.37 4.13 9.14
CA ALA A 35 8.09 3.47 8.06
C ALA A 35 8.00 1.95 8.16
N PHE A 36 7.59 1.30 7.06
CA PHE A 36 7.51 -0.15 6.94
C PHE A 36 8.42 -0.70 5.85
N LYS A 37 8.72 -1.99 5.92
CA LYS A 37 9.52 -2.66 4.89
C LYS A 37 8.66 -2.81 3.64
N THR A 38 9.21 -2.47 2.48
CA THR A 38 8.59 -2.76 1.18
C THR A 38 8.47 -4.28 1.02
N PRO A 39 7.25 -4.85 0.96
CA PRO A 39 7.07 -6.27 0.77
C PRO A 39 7.40 -6.67 -0.68
N SER A 40 7.66 -7.97 -0.91
CA SER A 40 7.72 -8.50 -2.28
C SER A 40 6.31 -8.60 -2.87
N LEU A 41 6.20 -8.45 -4.18
CA LEU A 41 4.94 -8.67 -4.91
C LEU A 41 4.75 -10.13 -5.37
N ARG A 42 5.78 -10.97 -5.29
CA ARG A 42 5.66 -12.40 -5.66
C ARG A 42 4.61 -13.06 -4.77
N ASN A 43 3.66 -13.77 -5.39
CA ASN A 43 2.49 -14.37 -4.73
C ASN A 43 1.57 -13.38 -4.00
N GLY A 44 1.76 -12.07 -4.17
CA GLY A 44 0.99 -11.05 -3.44
C GLY A 44 -0.51 -11.15 -3.70
N ALA A 45 -0.94 -11.58 -4.89
CA ALA A 45 -2.36 -11.75 -5.20
C ALA A 45 -3.08 -12.79 -4.31
N LEU A 46 -2.34 -13.65 -3.59
CA LEU A 46 -2.89 -14.70 -2.72
C LEU A 46 -2.88 -14.34 -1.23
N THR A 47 -2.40 -13.16 -0.87
CA THR A 47 -2.12 -12.78 0.53
C THR A 47 -3.04 -11.68 1.04
N ALA A 48 -4.26 -11.56 0.52
CA ALA A 48 -5.23 -10.64 1.10
C ALA A 48 -5.49 -11.02 2.58
N PRO A 49 -5.73 -10.04 3.47
CA PRO A 49 -5.76 -8.60 3.23
C PRO A 49 -4.36 -7.95 3.13
N TYR A 50 -4.31 -6.75 2.55
CA TYR A 50 -3.09 -6.03 2.14
C TYR A 50 -2.69 -4.88 3.08
N MET A 51 -1.44 -4.42 2.92
CA MET A 51 -0.72 -3.49 3.81
C MET A 51 -0.34 -4.14 5.15
N HIS A 52 0.44 -3.43 5.98
CA HIS A 52 0.94 -3.99 7.25
C HIS A 52 -0.18 -4.25 8.27
N ASN A 53 -1.29 -3.51 8.16
CA ASN A 53 -2.44 -3.61 9.05
C ASN A 53 -3.65 -4.31 8.40
N GLY A 54 -3.53 -4.82 7.17
CA GLY A 54 -4.62 -5.52 6.49
C GLY A 54 -5.82 -4.62 6.13
N VAL A 55 -5.63 -3.30 6.02
CA VAL A 55 -6.74 -2.36 5.80
C VAL A 55 -7.47 -2.59 4.46
N TYR A 56 -6.76 -3.01 3.42
CA TYR A 56 -7.33 -3.22 2.09
C TYR A 56 -7.61 -4.70 1.81
N ARG A 57 -8.81 -5.00 1.30
CA ARG A 57 -9.21 -6.38 0.97
C ARG A 57 -8.85 -6.81 -0.45
N THR A 58 -8.57 -5.86 -1.33
CA THR A 58 -8.37 -6.10 -2.77
C THR A 58 -7.14 -5.36 -3.28
N LEU A 59 -6.49 -5.87 -4.33
CA LEU A 59 -5.36 -5.19 -4.99
C LEU A 59 -5.80 -3.88 -5.63
N GLU A 60 -7.04 -3.82 -6.11
CA GLU A 60 -7.66 -2.63 -6.67
C GLU A 60 -7.70 -1.48 -5.65
N ALA A 61 -8.02 -1.77 -4.39
CA ALA A 61 -8.00 -0.77 -3.32
C ALA A 61 -6.58 -0.30 -2.98
N VAL A 62 -5.59 -1.20 -3.06
CA VAL A 62 -4.17 -0.84 -2.92
C VAL A 62 -3.75 0.10 -4.06
N VAL A 63 -4.09 -0.22 -5.31
CA VAL A 63 -3.77 0.61 -6.48
C VAL A 63 -4.45 1.98 -6.40
N ASP A 64 -5.72 2.04 -5.99
CA ASP A 64 -6.44 3.31 -5.79
C ASP A 64 -5.75 4.19 -4.72
N PHE A 65 -5.28 3.60 -3.62
CA PHE A 65 -4.52 4.31 -2.60
C PHE A 65 -3.24 4.96 -3.17
N TYR A 66 -2.45 4.22 -3.94
CA TYR A 66 -1.26 4.77 -4.59
C TYR A 66 -1.63 5.82 -5.64
N ASN A 67 -2.67 5.59 -6.44
CA ASN A 67 -3.12 6.51 -7.47
C ASN A 67 -3.57 7.86 -6.90
N ARG A 68 -4.04 7.88 -5.65
CA ARG A 68 -4.41 9.11 -4.94
C ARG A 68 -3.22 9.88 -4.35
N GLY A 69 -2.02 9.31 -4.28
CA GLY A 69 -0.86 9.92 -3.63
C GLY A 69 -0.63 9.43 -2.18
N GLY A 70 -1.13 8.24 -1.85
CA GLY A 70 -0.96 7.63 -0.53
C GLY A 70 -1.70 8.38 0.57
N GLY A 71 -1.15 8.34 1.80
CA GLY A 71 -1.76 8.95 2.98
C GLY A 71 -2.01 10.44 2.81
N ALA A 72 -1.02 11.19 2.32
CA ALA A 72 -1.17 12.62 2.02
C ALA A 72 -2.27 12.88 0.99
N GLY A 73 -2.34 12.04 -0.04
CA GLY A 73 -3.39 12.06 -1.06
C GLY A 73 -4.82 11.86 -0.54
N ILE A 74 -4.97 11.23 0.63
CA ILE A 74 -6.26 11.03 1.32
C ILE A 74 -6.40 11.92 2.59
N GLY A 75 -5.56 12.95 2.71
CA GLY A 75 -5.66 13.99 3.74
C GLY A 75 -4.89 13.72 5.04
N ILE A 76 -4.09 12.66 5.12
CA ILE A 76 -3.22 12.40 6.27
C ILE A 76 -2.00 13.31 6.21
N GLN A 77 -1.80 14.13 7.24
CA GLN A 77 -0.61 14.99 7.35
C GLN A 77 0.60 14.15 7.78
N LEU A 78 1.67 14.19 6.98
CA LEU A 78 2.89 13.41 7.19
C LEU A 78 4.13 14.24 6.84
N ASP A 79 5.07 14.34 7.79
CA ASP A 79 6.31 15.10 7.59
C ASP A 79 7.32 14.40 6.68
N HIS A 80 7.25 13.07 6.59
CA HIS A 80 8.27 12.23 5.96
C HIS A 80 7.70 11.18 5.01
N GLN A 81 6.55 11.46 4.36
CA GLN A 81 6.01 10.56 3.35
C GLN A 81 7.01 10.37 2.20
N THR A 82 7.27 9.12 1.81
CA THR A 82 8.21 8.80 0.73
C THR A 82 7.57 8.82 -0.66
N LEU A 83 6.25 8.71 -0.72
CA LEU A 83 5.45 8.82 -1.94
C LEU A 83 5.05 10.30 -2.21
N PRO A 84 5.13 10.80 -3.45
CA PRO A 84 4.57 12.10 -3.81
C PRO A 84 3.07 12.18 -3.50
N PRO A 85 2.57 13.31 -2.95
CA PRO A 85 1.15 13.46 -2.61
C PRO A 85 0.26 13.69 -3.83
N ASP A 86 0.84 14.05 -4.98
CA ASP A 86 0.09 14.28 -6.20
C ASP A 86 -0.52 12.98 -6.74
N PRO A 87 -1.80 12.99 -7.15
CA PRO A 87 -2.40 11.84 -7.79
C PRO A 87 -1.65 11.45 -9.07
N LEU A 88 -1.46 10.15 -9.27
CA LEU A 88 -0.79 9.61 -10.46
C LEU A 88 -1.66 9.75 -11.72
N ARG A 89 -2.96 10.00 -11.55
CA ARG A 89 -3.96 10.16 -12.62
C ARG A 89 -4.04 8.95 -13.55
N LEU A 90 -3.84 7.75 -12.99
CA LEU A 90 -3.99 6.50 -13.74
C LEU A 90 -5.43 6.33 -14.20
N THR A 91 -5.60 6.03 -15.48
CA THR A 91 -6.88 5.63 -16.05
C THR A 91 -7.37 4.32 -15.45
N ALA A 92 -8.66 4.04 -15.59
CA ALA A 92 -9.23 2.77 -15.13
C ALA A 92 -8.58 1.55 -15.81
N THR A 93 -8.12 1.68 -17.05
CA THR A 93 -7.42 0.62 -17.76
C THR A 93 -6.03 0.39 -17.16
N GLU A 94 -5.23 1.44 -16.95
CA GLU A 94 -3.90 1.30 -16.35
C GLU A 94 -3.96 0.70 -14.93
N GLN A 95 -4.95 1.09 -14.13
CA GLN A 95 -5.14 0.48 -12.81
C GLN A 95 -5.46 -1.02 -12.89
N ARG A 96 -6.31 -1.44 -13.85
CA ARG A 96 -6.58 -2.87 -14.10
C ARG A 96 -5.35 -3.61 -14.58
N ASP A 97 -4.55 -2.99 -15.44
CA ASP A 97 -3.33 -3.60 -15.99
C ASP A 97 -2.27 -3.80 -14.90
N LEU A 98 -2.14 -2.85 -13.95
CA LEU A 98 -1.29 -3.03 -12.77
C LEU A 98 -1.75 -4.20 -11.89
N VAL A 99 -3.07 -4.34 -11.68
CA VAL A 99 -3.63 -5.48 -10.95
C VAL A 99 -3.38 -6.79 -11.70
N ALA A 100 -3.55 -6.82 -13.02
CA ALA A 100 -3.26 -7.98 -13.85
C ALA A 100 -1.78 -8.36 -13.78
N PHE A 101 -0.88 -7.38 -13.85
CA PHE A 101 0.55 -7.59 -13.67
C PHE A 101 0.88 -8.20 -12.31
N MET A 102 0.34 -7.66 -11.20
CA MET A 102 0.55 -8.23 -9.86
C MET A 102 0.02 -9.66 -9.75
N ARG A 103 -1.11 -9.99 -10.38
CA ARG A 103 -1.64 -11.35 -10.43
C ARG A 103 -0.73 -12.30 -11.21
N ALA A 104 -0.10 -11.82 -12.28
CA ALA A 104 0.86 -12.60 -13.07
C ALA A 104 2.15 -12.96 -12.29
N LEU A 105 2.44 -12.27 -11.18
CA LEU A 105 3.54 -12.61 -10.26
C LEU A 105 3.21 -13.76 -9.29
N THR A 106 2.07 -14.43 -9.49
CA THR A 106 1.67 -15.60 -8.72
C THR A 106 2.33 -16.84 -9.29
N ASP A 107 3.01 -17.58 -8.42
CA ASP A 107 3.58 -18.86 -8.77
C ASP A 107 2.48 -19.86 -9.13
N THR A 108 2.61 -20.48 -10.30
CA THR A 108 1.67 -21.47 -10.82
C THR A 108 2.23 -22.89 -10.77
N THR A 109 3.44 -23.06 -10.23
CA THR A 109 4.02 -24.38 -9.99
C THR A 109 3.16 -25.13 -8.97
N GLY A 110 2.43 -26.14 -9.45
CA GLY A 110 1.43 -26.89 -8.68
C GLY A 110 -0.04 -26.55 -8.97
N THR A 111 -0.33 -25.45 -9.67
CA THR A 111 -1.70 -25.06 -10.08
C THR A 111 -2.08 -25.65 -11.44
N GLN A 112 -1.09 -26.08 -12.22
CA GLN A 112 -1.25 -26.91 -13.41
C GLN A 112 -1.06 -28.38 -13.02
N ARG A 113 -2.16 -29.06 -12.66
CA ARG A 113 -2.41 -30.54 -12.68
C ARG A 113 -3.35 -30.95 -11.54
N ARG A 114 -4.64 -31.11 -11.86
CA ARG A 114 -5.35 -32.39 -11.94
C ARG A 114 -6.48 -32.27 -12.94
#